data_AF-A0A1P8Q139-F1
#
_entry.id   AF-A0A1P8Q139-F1
#
_cell.length_a   1.000
_cell.length_b   1.000
_cell.length_c   1.000
_cell.angle_alpha   90.00
_cell.angle_beta   90.00
_cell.angle_gamma   90.00
#
_symmetry.space_group_name_H-M   'P 1'
#
loop_
_entity.id
_entity.type
_entity.pdbx_description
1 polymer ?
#
loop_
_entity_poly.entity_id
_entity_poly.type
_entity_poly.pdbx_seq_one_letter_code
_entity_poly.pdbx_strand_id
1 'polypeptide(L)'
;MKDKKDLRGSKDYMLIISAAVGIITAVIFFVMLSRGVVNAVVTSKISDQYQDKELEVLKTDLDYHSLNVIGKLIDVSDGHVITTSNVKKYKELETYISARKKRSSDISALYDGKNNYKDDVTNDKINNLDKDLLNEKNQDVYQKLRNKLDTIQIWYEQTQDADKYISKVWNKFNDDNSSLTFKKVSMSSTYYKLIKNKSIKKQWASAVEQMRDYYSNHKNESTQVAAAKQELEELKNSPLTQKYTPAKVDIVSSLKFSSDAEDALVAAGLTGKYVLYYDSSSNNLALMTKTGNKYVAQDGYINVTSSKVSKGKYTIKRLVSAGSNDAIVTDSNSDSFGQYITNATDDDLSELDISDADNTTADFNSATPVFWFKNNSDLTSSIYFASGESIGFIYAGGSSYDNGMQISSSDLSSLKSEISTGITFYVN
;
A
#
# COMPACT_ATOMS: atom_id res chain seq x y z
N MET A 1 55.73 -80.85 -52.53
CA MET A 1 55.40 -81.15 -51.11
C MET A 1 55.82 -79.94 -50.30
N LYS A 2 54.84 -79.12 -49.88
CA LYS A 2 54.54 -78.84 -48.46
C LYS A 2 55.78 -78.64 -47.58
N ASP A 3 56.02 -77.40 -47.17
CA ASP A 3 56.10 -77.08 -45.74
C ASP A 3 55.60 -75.65 -45.48
N LYS A 4 54.49 -75.57 -44.73
CA LYS A 4 53.96 -74.35 -44.14
C LYS A 4 54.64 -74.18 -42.79
N LYS A 5 55.40 -73.10 -42.59
CA LYS A 5 55.76 -72.63 -41.26
C LYS A 5 54.96 -71.36 -40.98
N ASP A 6 53.96 -71.53 -40.11
CA ASP A 6 53.16 -70.45 -39.53
C ASP A 6 54.07 -69.42 -38.86
N LEU A 7 53.96 -68.17 -39.30
CA LEU A 7 54.31 -66.98 -38.53
C LEU A 7 53.01 -66.28 -38.12
N ARG A 8 52.20 -67.00 -37.34
CA ARG A 8 51.21 -66.43 -36.44
C ARG A 8 51.94 -66.00 -35.16
N GLY A 9 52.26 -64.73 -35.04
CA GLY A 9 52.89 -64.20 -33.83
C GLY A 9 53.25 -62.73 -33.96
N SER A 10 52.26 -61.85 -34.07
CA SER A 10 52.43 -60.38 -33.93
C SER A 10 51.11 -59.60 -33.99
N LYS A 11 50.05 -60.17 -34.58
CA LYS A 11 48.75 -59.47 -34.70
C LYS A 11 47.94 -59.37 -33.41
N ASP A 12 48.13 -60.29 -32.47
CA ASP A 12 47.31 -60.33 -31.24
C ASP A 12 47.71 -59.26 -30.21
N TYR A 13 48.99 -58.89 -30.10
CA TYR A 13 49.41 -57.82 -29.18
C TYR A 13 48.96 -56.43 -29.63
N MET A 14 48.93 -56.15 -30.95
CA MET A 14 48.39 -54.88 -31.47
C MET A 14 46.86 -54.79 -31.35
N LEU A 15 46.15 -55.90 -31.54
CA LEU A 15 44.68 -55.97 -31.37
C LEU A 15 44.26 -55.84 -29.90
N ILE A 16 45.02 -56.41 -28.97
CA ILE A 16 44.75 -56.29 -27.53
C ILE A 16 45.06 -54.86 -27.02
N ILE A 17 46.14 -54.22 -27.48
CA ILE A 17 46.48 -52.84 -27.08
C ILE A 17 45.49 -51.82 -27.67
N SER A 18 45.06 -51.99 -28.93
CA SER A 18 44.05 -51.12 -29.54
C SER A 18 42.64 -51.30 -28.95
N ALA A 19 42.27 -52.53 -28.56
CA ALA A 19 41.03 -52.78 -27.80
C ALA A 19 41.11 -52.18 -26.39
N ALA A 20 42.24 -52.28 -25.70
CA ALA A 20 42.44 -51.64 -24.39
C ALA A 20 42.39 -50.11 -24.48
N VAL A 21 43.03 -49.50 -25.49
CA VAL A 21 42.94 -48.05 -25.74
C VAL A 21 41.52 -47.64 -26.14
N GLY A 22 40.81 -48.44 -26.95
CA GLY A 22 39.41 -48.19 -27.31
C GLY A 22 38.45 -48.27 -26.13
N ILE A 23 38.64 -49.24 -25.22
CA ILE A 23 37.87 -49.36 -23.97
C ILE A 23 38.20 -48.23 -23.02
N ILE A 24 39.48 -47.87 -22.84
CA ILE A 24 39.89 -46.73 -22.01
C ILE A 24 39.33 -45.43 -22.59
N THR A 25 39.39 -45.23 -23.90
CA THR A 25 38.84 -44.05 -24.58
C THR A 25 37.31 -44.03 -24.46
N ALA A 26 36.62 -45.15 -24.59
CA ALA A 26 35.17 -45.25 -24.44
C ALA A 26 34.71 -45.04 -22.98
N VAL A 27 35.46 -45.57 -22.00
CA VAL A 27 35.22 -45.30 -20.57
C VAL A 27 35.49 -43.83 -20.26
N ILE A 28 36.55 -43.24 -20.79
CA ILE A 28 36.83 -41.81 -20.68
C ILE A 28 35.72 -40.99 -21.36
N PHE A 29 35.23 -41.40 -22.53
CA PHE A 29 34.14 -40.73 -23.24
C PHE A 29 32.81 -40.87 -22.50
N PHE A 30 32.53 -42.03 -21.89
CA PHE A 30 31.32 -42.28 -21.11
C PHE A 30 31.37 -41.54 -19.77
N VAL A 31 32.53 -41.49 -19.11
CA VAL A 31 32.78 -40.66 -17.93
C VAL A 31 32.74 -39.17 -18.29
N MET A 32 33.23 -38.75 -19.46
CA MET A 32 33.17 -37.36 -19.94
C MET A 32 31.75 -36.96 -20.39
N LEU A 33 30.98 -37.85 -21.04
CA LEU A 33 29.59 -37.61 -21.43
C LEU A 33 28.67 -37.62 -20.22
N SER A 34 28.82 -38.56 -19.29
CA SER A 34 28.07 -38.57 -18.03
C SER A 34 28.42 -37.37 -17.15
N ARG A 35 29.71 -37.00 -17.01
CA ARG A 35 30.13 -35.75 -16.35
C ARG A 35 29.64 -34.51 -17.10
N GLY A 36 29.66 -34.49 -18.43
CA GLY A 36 29.25 -33.36 -19.25
C GLY A 36 27.75 -33.09 -19.16
N VAL A 37 26.93 -34.13 -19.29
CA VAL A 37 25.47 -34.06 -19.15
C VAL A 37 25.10 -33.70 -17.71
N VAL A 38 25.72 -34.33 -16.70
CA VAL A 38 25.47 -33.99 -15.29
C VAL A 38 25.86 -32.55 -14.99
N ASN A 39 27.01 -32.07 -15.47
CA ASN A 39 27.42 -30.67 -15.28
C ASN A 39 26.50 -29.69 -16.02
N ALA A 40 26.05 -30.01 -17.23
CA ALA A 40 25.10 -29.17 -17.95
C ALA A 40 23.75 -29.08 -17.23
N VAL A 41 23.24 -30.21 -16.70
CA VAL A 41 22.00 -30.25 -15.91
C VAL A 41 22.15 -29.47 -14.59
N VAL A 42 23.28 -29.62 -13.89
CA VAL A 42 23.57 -28.87 -12.66
C VAL A 42 23.68 -27.38 -12.97
N THR A 43 24.41 -26.99 -14.02
CA THR A 43 24.51 -25.59 -14.45
C THR A 43 23.16 -25.02 -14.83
N SER A 44 22.31 -25.77 -15.55
CA SER A 44 20.95 -25.36 -15.89
C SER A 44 20.13 -25.14 -14.63
N LYS A 45 20.06 -26.12 -13.73
CA LYS A 45 19.27 -26.03 -12.49
C LYS A 45 19.73 -24.90 -11.56
N ILE A 46 21.04 -24.62 -11.49
CA ILE A 46 21.58 -23.45 -10.79
C ILE A 46 21.12 -22.17 -11.50
N SER A 47 21.27 -22.09 -12.83
CA SER A 47 20.86 -20.95 -13.65
C SER A 47 19.36 -20.66 -13.54
N ASP A 48 18.53 -21.70 -13.44
CA ASP A 48 17.08 -21.60 -13.34
C ASP A 48 16.61 -21.00 -12.01
N GLN A 49 17.48 -20.87 -11.01
CA GLN A 49 17.18 -20.15 -9.77
C GLN A 49 17.30 -18.64 -9.91
N TYR A 50 17.96 -18.16 -10.98
CA TYR A 50 18.13 -16.74 -11.24
C TYR A 50 16.99 -16.22 -12.10
N GLN A 51 16.52 -15.03 -11.75
CA GLN A 51 15.68 -14.20 -12.61
C GLN A 51 16.56 -13.43 -13.60
N ASP A 52 17.70 -12.91 -13.13
CA ASP A 52 18.76 -12.34 -13.94
C ASP A 52 20.09 -12.97 -13.52
N LYS A 53 20.73 -13.67 -14.46
CA LYS A 53 21.99 -14.37 -14.21
C LYS A 53 23.21 -13.44 -14.21
N GLU A 54 23.19 -12.40 -15.03
CA GLU A 54 24.31 -11.47 -15.17
C GLU A 54 24.43 -10.57 -13.95
N LEU A 55 23.28 -10.19 -13.38
CA LEU A 55 23.20 -9.42 -12.13
C LEU A 55 23.14 -10.30 -10.87
N GLU A 56 23.11 -11.63 -11.04
CA GLU A 56 22.95 -12.63 -9.99
C GLU A 56 21.70 -12.42 -9.11
N VAL A 57 20.59 -11.98 -9.72
CA VAL A 57 19.31 -11.78 -9.06
C VAL A 57 18.58 -13.12 -8.98
N LEU A 58 18.36 -13.62 -7.77
CA LEU A 58 17.56 -14.82 -7.55
C LEU A 58 16.06 -14.55 -7.75
N LYS A 59 15.33 -15.56 -8.22
CA LYS A 59 13.86 -15.55 -8.23
C LYS A 59 13.30 -15.37 -6.81
N THR A 60 12.07 -14.87 -6.75
CA THR A 60 11.30 -14.73 -5.51
C THR A 60 10.99 -16.10 -4.93
N ASP A 61 10.48 -17.00 -5.76
CA ASP A 61 10.22 -18.41 -5.43
C ASP A 61 11.35 -19.29 -5.98
N LEU A 62 12.09 -19.90 -5.07
CA LEU A 62 13.21 -20.80 -5.39
C LEU A 62 12.74 -22.25 -5.40
N ASP A 63 13.26 -23.03 -6.35
CA ASP A 63 13.03 -24.48 -6.37
C ASP A 63 13.99 -25.17 -5.40
N TYR A 64 13.58 -25.20 -4.12
CA TYR A 64 14.32 -25.88 -3.06
C TYR A 64 14.48 -27.38 -3.28
N HIS A 65 13.58 -28.03 -4.05
CA HIS A 65 13.72 -29.44 -4.38
C HIS A 65 14.90 -29.64 -5.33
N SER A 66 14.97 -28.87 -6.41
CA SER A 66 16.11 -28.89 -7.33
C SER A 66 17.43 -28.53 -6.64
N LEU A 67 17.43 -27.56 -5.72
CA LEU A 67 18.62 -27.19 -4.95
C LEU A 67 19.11 -28.32 -4.04
N ASN A 68 18.21 -28.95 -3.30
CA ASN A 68 18.54 -30.08 -2.43
C ASN A 68 19.10 -31.28 -3.21
N VAL A 69 18.55 -31.55 -4.41
CA VAL A 69 19.07 -32.60 -5.30
C VAL A 69 20.49 -32.28 -5.77
N ILE A 70 20.79 -31.02 -6.13
CA ILE A 70 22.15 -30.61 -6.50
C ILE A 70 23.11 -30.74 -5.31
N GLY A 71 22.71 -30.28 -4.11
CA GLY A 71 23.52 -30.40 -2.89
C GLY A 71 23.88 -31.85 -2.58
N LYS A 72 22.89 -32.75 -2.55
CA LYS A 72 23.12 -34.20 -2.36
C LYS A 72 24.03 -34.80 -3.43
N LEU A 73 23.91 -34.35 -4.69
CA LEU A 73 24.75 -34.84 -5.77
C LEU A 73 26.20 -34.35 -5.63
N ILE A 74 26.43 -33.13 -5.15
CA ILE A 74 27.76 -32.61 -4.81
C ILE A 74 28.36 -33.42 -3.66
N ASP A 75 27.58 -33.65 -2.59
CA ASP A 75 28.03 -34.37 -1.40
C ASP A 75 28.37 -35.84 -1.70
N VAL A 76 27.51 -36.56 -2.44
CA VAL A 76 27.73 -37.98 -2.77
C VAL A 76 28.85 -38.18 -3.79
N SER A 77 29.15 -37.16 -4.60
CA SER A 77 30.19 -37.27 -5.63
C SER A 77 31.58 -36.83 -5.19
N ASP A 78 31.75 -36.34 -3.95
CA ASP A 78 33.01 -35.75 -3.44
C ASP A 78 33.63 -34.72 -4.41
N GLY A 79 32.81 -34.05 -5.23
CA GLY A 79 33.28 -33.13 -6.26
C GLY A 79 34.00 -33.79 -7.46
N HIS A 80 33.97 -35.12 -7.58
CA HIS A 80 34.56 -35.85 -8.72
C HIS A 80 33.64 -35.93 -9.94
N VAL A 81 32.32 -35.75 -9.80
CA VAL A 81 31.37 -35.80 -10.92
C VAL A 81 30.96 -34.39 -11.36
N ILE A 82 30.87 -33.45 -10.42
CA ILE A 82 30.53 -32.05 -10.66
C ILE A 82 31.80 -31.21 -10.69
N THR A 83 31.93 -30.33 -11.69
CA THR A 83 33.08 -29.44 -11.82
C THR A 83 33.21 -28.50 -10.62
N THR A 84 34.44 -28.15 -10.24
CA THR A 84 34.74 -27.20 -9.16
C THR A 84 34.04 -25.85 -9.35
N SER A 85 33.86 -25.41 -10.60
CA SER A 85 33.13 -24.18 -10.93
C SER A 85 31.65 -24.27 -10.53
N ASN A 86 30.99 -25.38 -10.84
CA ASN A 86 29.58 -25.61 -10.45
C ASN A 86 29.43 -25.76 -8.93
N VAL A 87 30.38 -26.44 -8.26
CA VAL A 87 30.40 -26.52 -6.79
C VAL A 87 30.54 -25.13 -6.16
N LYS A 88 31.44 -24.29 -6.69
CA LYS A 88 31.62 -22.91 -6.21
C LYS A 88 30.35 -22.08 -6.38
N LYS A 89 29.74 -22.10 -7.57
CA LYS A 89 28.48 -21.39 -7.87
C LYS A 89 27.33 -21.85 -6.98
N TYR A 90 27.24 -23.15 -6.71
CA TYR A 90 26.24 -23.70 -5.79
C TYR A 90 26.45 -23.20 -4.36
N LYS A 91 27.69 -23.16 -3.86
CA LYS A 91 28.00 -22.62 -2.52
C LYS A 91 27.71 -21.12 -2.40
N GLU A 92 28.00 -20.34 -3.43
CA GLU A 92 27.66 -18.91 -3.50
C GLU A 92 26.14 -18.72 -3.45
N LEU A 93 25.40 -19.53 -4.22
CA LEU A 93 23.94 -19.56 -4.20
C LEU A 93 23.38 -19.92 -2.82
N GLU A 94 23.88 -20.97 -2.16
CA GLU A 94 23.47 -21.34 -0.81
C GLU A 94 23.76 -20.25 0.22
N THR A 95 24.91 -19.59 0.10
CA THR A 95 25.29 -18.46 0.96
C THR A 95 24.28 -17.33 0.81
N TYR A 96 23.92 -16.99 -0.43
CA TYR A 96 22.94 -15.94 -0.71
C TYR A 96 21.54 -16.29 -0.18
N ILE A 97 21.08 -17.53 -0.40
CA ILE A 97 19.79 -18.03 0.10
C ILE A 97 19.75 -17.97 1.63
N SER A 98 20.84 -18.38 2.28
CA SER A 98 20.96 -18.34 3.74
C SER A 98 20.95 -16.91 4.28
N ALA A 99 21.64 -15.99 3.61
CA ALA A 99 21.61 -14.57 3.94
C ALA A 99 20.20 -13.98 3.80
N ARG A 100 19.46 -14.30 2.72
CA ARG A 100 18.06 -13.88 2.55
C ARG A 100 17.16 -14.42 3.66
N LYS A 101 17.27 -15.70 4.00
CA LYS A 101 16.52 -16.32 5.11
C LYS A 101 16.84 -15.65 6.44
N LYS A 102 18.12 -15.37 6.70
CA LYS A 102 18.57 -14.65 7.90
C LYS A 102 17.95 -13.25 7.97
N ARG A 103 18.05 -12.42 6.93
CA ARG A 103 17.42 -11.10 6.87
C ARG A 103 15.92 -11.16 7.17
N SER A 104 15.21 -12.08 6.51
CA SER A 104 13.77 -12.29 6.76
C SER A 104 13.46 -12.69 8.21
N SER A 105 14.28 -13.57 8.78
CA SER A 105 14.16 -14.01 10.17
C SER A 105 14.41 -12.86 11.14
N ASP A 106 15.48 -12.10 10.94
CA ASP A 106 15.89 -11.01 11.83
C ASP A 106 14.84 -9.89 11.86
N ILE A 107 14.27 -9.51 10.70
CA ILE A 107 13.17 -8.54 10.61
C ILE A 107 11.91 -9.10 11.29
N SER A 108 11.57 -10.36 11.04
CA SER A 108 10.39 -10.98 11.67
C SER A 108 10.55 -11.11 13.18
N ALA A 109 11.78 -11.25 13.68
CA ALA A 109 12.08 -11.35 15.10
C ALA A 109 11.86 -10.04 15.87
N LEU A 110 11.73 -8.89 15.18
CA LEU A 110 11.37 -7.61 15.79
C LEU A 110 9.90 -7.56 16.24
N TYR A 111 9.05 -8.41 15.68
CA TYR A 111 7.63 -8.45 16.00
C TYR A 111 7.35 -9.26 17.27
N ASP A 112 6.35 -8.81 18.02
CA ASP A 112 5.74 -9.52 19.15
C ASP A 112 4.26 -9.79 18.85
N GLY A 113 4.03 -10.69 17.89
CA GLY A 113 2.72 -10.95 17.30
C GLY A 113 2.37 -9.98 16.16
N LYS A 114 1.08 -9.90 15.80
CA LYS A 114 0.63 -9.19 14.59
C LYS A 114 0.72 -7.66 14.69
N ASN A 115 0.50 -7.11 15.88
CA ASN A 115 0.26 -5.67 16.08
C ASN A 115 1.25 -5.01 17.04
N ASN A 116 2.30 -5.71 17.47
CA ASN A 116 3.26 -5.20 18.44
C ASN A 116 4.69 -5.50 18.02
N TYR A 117 5.64 -4.74 18.58
CA TYR A 117 7.07 -5.00 18.45
C TYR A 117 7.70 -5.31 19.81
N LYS A 118 8.85 -6.00 19.80
CA LYS A 118 9.56 -6.42 21.01
C LYS A 118 10.24 -5.28 21.75
N ASP A 119 10.47 -5.48 23.04
CA ASP A 119 11.07 -4.46 23.92
C ASP A 119 12.54 -4.15 23.62
N ASP A 120 13.26 -5.10 23.02
CA ASP A 120 14.68 -4.96 22.68
C ASP A 120 14.92 -4.28 21.32
N VAL A 121 13.87 -3.76 20.68
CA VAL A 121 13.99 -3.02 19.42
C VAL A 121 14.53 -1.62 19.69
N THR A 122 15.61 -1.28 19.00
CA THR A 122 16.25 0.04 19.05
C THR A 122 16.43 0.60 17.64
N ASN A 123 16.62 1.93 17.55
CA ASN A 123 16.92 2.58 16.27
C ASN A 123 18.16 1.97 15.59
N ASP A 124 19.20 1.63 16.35
CA ASP A 124 20.41 1.00 15.80
C ASP A 124 20.13 -0.39 15.22
N LYS A 125 19.29 -1.18 15.88
CA LYS A 125 18.89 -2.50 15.39
C LYS A 125 18.11 -2.39 14.08
N ILE A 126 17.20 -1.41 13.98
CA ILE A 126 16.44 -1.13 12.75
C ILE A 126 17.39 -0.69 11.63
N ASN A 127 18.27 0.28 11.88
CA ASN A 127 19.21 0.82 10.89
C ASN A 127 20.22 -0.22 10.39
N ASN A 128 20.69 -1.11 11.26
CA ASN A 128 21.58 -2.19 10.86
C ASN A 128 20.87 -3.21 9.96
N LEU A 129 19.61 -3.55 10.27
CA LEU A 129 18.82 -4.43 9.42
C LEU A 129 18.48 -3.80 8.07
N ASP A 130 18.26 -2.49 8.04
CA ASP A 130 18.05 -1.76 6.79
C ASP A 130 19.30 -1.82 5.89
N LYS A 131 20.48 -1.56 6.46
CA LYS A 131 21.77 -1.72 5.74
C LYS A 131 21.98 -3.14 5.24
N ASP A 132 21.71 -4.14 6.07
CA ASP A 132 21.81 -5.54 5.66
C ASP A 132 20.86 -5.86 4.51
N LEU A 133 19.67 -5.25 4.51
CA LEU A 133 18.64 -5.44 3.50
C LEU A 133 19.05 -4.91 2.13
N LEU A 134 19.88 -3.86 2.04
CA LEU A 134 20.44 -3.35 0.78
C LEU A 134 21.23 -4.41 -0.02
N ASN A 135 21.64 -5.51 0.61
CA ASN A 135 22.31 -6.63 -0.06
C ASN A 135 21.32 -7.59 -0.77
N GLU A 136 20.00 -7.40 -0.60
CA GLU A 136 18.99 -8.14 -1.35
C GLU A 136 18.85 -7.54 -2.76
N LYS A 137 19.14 -8.36 -3.77
CA LYS A 137 19.20 -7.98 -5.18
C LYS A 137 17.82 -8.12 -5.85
N ASN A 138 17.00 -9.05 -5.37
CA ASN A 138 15.63 -9.20 -5.84
C ASN A 138 14.76 -8.11 -5.22
N GLN A 139 14.23 -7.21 -6.06
CA GLN A 139 13.49 -6.03 -5.62
C GLN A 139 12.16 -6.39 -4.93
N ASP A 140 11.46 -7.44 -5.34
CA ASP A 140 10.21 -7.86 -4.71
C ASP A 140 10.45 -8.36 -3.27
N VAL A 141 11.47 -9.19 -3.10
CA VAL A 141 11.89 -9.70 -1.78
C VAL A 141 12.38 -8.54 -0.91
N TYR A 142 13.22 -7.66 -1.46
CA TYR A 142 13.70 -6.45 -0.80
C TYR A 142 12.51 -5.62 -0.29
N GLN A 143 11.58 -5.25 -1.16
CA GLN A 143 10.45 -4.39 -0.82
C GLN A 143 9.53 -5.03 0.22
N LYS A 144 9.27 -6.34 0.11
CA LYS A 144 8.45 -7.06 1.09
C LYS A 144 9.07 -7.06 2.49
N LEU A 145 10.39 -7.20 2.57
CA LEU A 145 11.13 -7.13 3.84
C LEU A 145 11.24 -5.70 4.34
N ARG A 146 11.45 -4.72 3.45
CA ARG A 146 11.54 -3.29 3.76
C ARG A 146 10.23 -2.79 4.36
N ASN A 147 9.08 -3.10 3.75
CA ASN A 147 7.76 -2.73 4.27
C ASN A 147 7.53 -3.25 5.71
N LYS A 148 8.02 -4.46 6.02
CA LYS A 148 7.96 -5.00 7.38
C LYS A 148 8.86 -4.22 8.33
N LEU A 149 10.10 -3.95 7.93
CA LEU A 149 11.03 -3.16 8.75
C LEU A 149 10.52 -1.73 8.98
N ASP A 150 9.95 -1.09 7.96
CA ASP A 150 9.38 0.26 8.02
C ASP A 150 8.17 0.31 8.96
N THR A 151 7.35 -0.75 8.96
CA THR A 151 6.24 -0.87 9.93
C THR A 151 6.78 -0.84 11.37
N ILE A 152 7.86 -1.58 11.64
CA ILE A 152 8.51 -1.57 12.96
C ILE A 152 9.10 -0.20 13.27
N GLN A 153 9.74 0.45 12.30
CA GLN A 153 10.29 1.79 12.47
C GLN A 153 9.21 2.80 12.84
N ILE A 154 8.10 2.84 12.10
CA ILE A 154 6.96 3.73 12.38
C ILE A 154 6.42 3.47 13.79
N TRP A 155 6.22 2.20 14.17
CA TRP A 155 5.74 1.85 15.51
C TRP A 155 6.72 2.26 16.62
N TYR A 156 8.02 2.14 16.38
CA TYR A 156 9.06 2.56 17.29
C TYR A 156 9.06 4.08 17.47
N GLU A 157 9.07 4.84 16.38
CA GLU A 157 9.05 6.31 16.39
C GLU A 157 7.78 6.85 17.07
N GLN A 158 6.60 6.31 16.72
CA GLN A 158 5.34 6.64 17.38
C GLN A 158 5.37 6.35 18.88
N THR A 159 6.04 5.28 19.29
CA THR A 159 6.19 4.93 20.71
C THR A 159 7.12 5.90 21.44
N GLN A 160 8.23 6.32 20.81
CA GLN A 160 9.13 7.34 21.39
C GLN A 160 8.43 8.70 21.55
N ASP A 161 7.67 9.12 20.54
CA ASP A 161 6.89 10.35 20.60
C ASP A 161 5.79 10.28 21.66
N ALA A 162 5.07 9.15 21.73
CA ALA A 162 4.06 8.91 22.75
C ALA A 162 4.66 8.93 24.17
N ASP A 163 5.77 8.23 24.38
CA ASP A 163 6.47 8.17 25.66
C ASP A 163 6.89 9.56 26.13
N LYS A 164 7.54 10.33 25.25
CA LYS A 164 7.96 11.71 25.53
C LYS A 164 6.78 12.64 25.83
N TYR A 165 5.69 12.53 25.06
CA TYR A 165 4.51 13.37 25.25
C TYR A 165 3.81 13.04 26.56
N ILE A 166 3.47 11.76 26.79
CA ILE A 166 2.75 11.32 27.98
C ILE A 166 3.58 11.61 29.23
N SER A 167 4.89 11.35 29.22
CA SER A 167 5.80 11.71 30.31
C SER A 167 5.75 13.19 30.65
N LYS A 168 5.84 14.07 29.64
CA LYS A 168 5.78 15.52 29.84
C LYS A 168 4.45 15.98 30.41
N VAL A 169 3.33 15.42 29.97
CA VAL A 169 2.00 15.77 30.47
C VAL A 169 1.81 15.25 31.89
N TRP A 170 2.20 14.01 32.14
CA TRP A 170 2.12 13.35 33.44
C TRP A 170 2.93 14.09 34.51
N ASN A 171 4.18 14.45 34.22
CA ASN A 171 5.01 15.19 35.15
C ASN A 171 4.39 16.56 35.47
N LYS A 172 3.92 17.29 34.46
CA LYS A 172 3.24 18.58 34.67
C LYS A 172 1.95 18.45 35.47
N PHE A 173 1.20 17.38 35.26
CA PHE A 173 -0.01 17.09 36.03
C PHE A 173 0.32 16.86 37.51
N ASN A 174 1.36 16.08 37.81
CA ASN A 174 1.79 15.86 39.19
C ASN A 174 2.35 17.12 39.87
N ASP A 175 2.98 18.02 39.11
CA ASP A 175 3.48 19.30 39.62
C ASP A 175 2.34 20.32 39.85
N ASP A 176 1.36 20.36 38.94
CA ASP A 176 0.21 21.24 38.96
C ASP A 176 -0.99 20.55 38.31
N ASN A 177 -1.91 20.08 39.16
CA ASN A 177 -3.13 19.38 38.70
C ASN A 177 -4.00 20.25 37.77
N SER A 178 -3.95 21.59 37.89
CA SER A 178 -4.70 22.51 37.04
C SER A 178 -4.12 22.64 35.63
N SER A 179 -2.89 22.16 35.42
CA SER A 179 -2.21 22.18 34.14
C SER A 179 -2.85 21.22 33.10
N LEU A 180 -3.70 20.31 33.55
CA LEU A 180 -4.35 19.31 32.70
C LEU A 180 -5.52 19.94 31.92
N THR A 181 -5.45 19.89 30.59
CA THR A 181 -6.49 20.38 29.69
C THR A 181 -7.11 19.22 28.90
N PHE A 182 -8.30 19.42 28.34
CA PHE A 182 -8.95 18.43 27.46
C PHE A 182 -7.98 17.95 26.38
N LYS A 183 -7.29 18.89 25.72
CA LYS A 183 -6.27 18.62 24.70
C LYS A 183 -5.16 17.67 25.16
N LYS A 184 -4.60 17.92 26.34
CA LYS A 184 -3.56 17.07 26.90
C LYS A 184 -4.05 15.67 27.23
N VAL A 185 -5.29 15.54 27.73
CA VAL A 185 -5.91 14.24 28.04
C VAL A 185 -6.25 13.46 26.77
N SER A 186 -6.86 14.13 25.78
CA SER A 186 -7.24 13.57 24.49
C SER A 186 -6.01 13.10 23.71
N MET A 187 -4.99 13.97 23.59
CA MET A 187 -3.73 13.61 22.95
C MET A 187 -3.00 12.49 23.70
N SER A 188 -2.92 12.52 25.03
CA SER A 188 -2.28 11.43 25.80
C SER A 188 -3.00 10.09 25.58
N SER A 189 -4.33 10.09 25.54
CA SER A 189 -5.13 8.89 25.26
C SER A 189 -4.93 8.38 23.83
N THR A 190 -4.79 9.29 22.87
CA THR A 190 -4.52 8.95 21.47
C THR A 190 -3.12 8.37 21.30
N TYR A 191 -2.09 9.05 21.81
CA TYR A 191 -0.71 8.56 21.83
C TYR A 191 -0.60 7.19 22.52
N TYR A 192 -1.28 7.00 23.66
CA TYR A 192 -1.33 5.72 24.36
C TYR A 192 -1.87 4.56 23.50
N LYS A 193 -2.90 4.82 22.68
CA LYS A 193 -3.45 3.82 21.75
C LYS A 193 -2.47 3.45 20.64
N LEU A 194 -1.63 4.41 20.21
CA LEU A 194 -0.63 4.23 19.16
C LEU A 194 0.58 3.40 19.62
N ILE A 195 0.89 3.36 20.93
CA ILE A 195 2.00 2.54 21.46
C ILE A 195 1.79 1.06 21.09
N LYS A 196 2.76 0.52 20.33
CA LYS A 196 2.82 -0.88 19.90
C LYS A 196 3.87 -1.70 20.65
N ASN A 197 4.58 -1.10 21.60
CA ASN A 197 5.40 -1.82 22.55
C ASN A 197 4.60 -2.20 23.79
N LYS A 198 4.51 -3.49 24.14
CA LYS A 198 3.67 -3.93 25.25
C LYS A 198 4.15 -3.41 26.61
N SER A 199 5.45 -3.36 26.84
CA SER A 199 6.02 -2.94 28.13
C SER A 199 5.86 -1.44 28.36
N ILE A 200 6.16 -0.60 27.37
CA ILE A 200 5.94 0.86 27.43
C ILE A 200 4.45 1.16 27.55
N LYS A 201 3.59 0.43 26.82
CA LYS A 201 2.13 0.59 26.95
C LYS A 201 1.65 0.23 28.35
N LYS A 202 2.20 -0.81 28.97
CA LYS A 202 1.85 -1.18 30.35
C LYS A 202 2.31 -0.11 31.35
N GLN A 203 3.50 0.46 31.16
CA GLN A 203 4.04 1.54 31.99
C GLN A 203 3.10 2.75 32.05
N TRP A 204 2.54 3.16 30.91
CA TRP A 204 1.69 4.36 30.83
C TRP A 204 0.22 4.15 31.19
N ALA A 205 -0.23 2.90 31.34
CA ALA A 205 -1.66 2.58 31.54
C ALA A 205 -2.27 3.34 32.72
N SER A 206 -1.63 3.26 33.90
CA SER A 206 -2.11 3.89 35.13
C SER A 206 -2.08 5.43 35.05
N ALA A 207 -1.00 6.00 34.52
CA ALA A 207 -0.87 7.45 34.40
C ALA A 207 -1.94 8.08 33.48
N VAL A 208 -2.19 7.45 32.32
CA VAL A 208 -3.21 7.92 31.37
C VAL A 208 -4.62 7.80 31.95
N GLU A 209 -4.90 6.71 32.66
CA GLU A 209 -6.18 6.52 33.35
C GLU A 209 -6.40 7.56 34.44
N GLN A 210 -5.41 7.82 35.31
CA GLN A 210 -5.51 8.83 36.36
C GLN A 210 -5.74 10.24 35.82
N MET A 211 -5.05 10.63 34.74
CA MET A 211 -5.29 11.94 34.10
C MET A 211 -6.70 12.04 33.53
N ARG A 212 -7.19 10.98 32.87
CA ARG A 212 -8.54 10.94 32.30
C ARG A 212 -9.60 11.06 33.40
N ASP A 213 -9.44 10.31 34.48
CA ASP A 213 -10.40 10.25 35.57
C ASP A 213 -10.41 11.56 36.37
N TYR A 214 -9.23 12.15 36.64
CA TYR A 214 -9.13 13.48 37.26
C TYR A 214 -9.86 14.55 36.44
N TYR A 215 -9.62 14.59 35.13
CA TYR A 215 -10.25 15.56 34.24
C TYR A 215 -11.78 15.40 34.19
N SER A 216 -12.26 14.15 34.11
CA SER A 216 -13.70 13.84 34.06
C SER A 216 -14.43 14.25 35.34
N ASN A 217 -13.78 14.12 36.50
CA ASN A 217 -14.37 14.42 37.80
C ASN A 217 -14.30 15.91 38.20
N HIS A 218 -13.48 16.73 37.52
CA HIS A 218 -13.23 18.14 37.90
C HIS A 218 -13.67 19.17 36.83
N LYS A 219 -14.28 18.74 35.72
CA LYS A 219 -14.78 19.63 34.65
C LYS A 219 -16.20 19.22 34.21
N ASN A 220 -17.16 20.12 34.41
CA ASN A 220 -18.56 19.96 33.97
C ASN A 220 -18.65 19.59 32.47
N GLU A 221 -19.55 18.67 32.11
CA GLU A 221 -19.72 18.12 30.75
C GLU A 221 -19.80 19.18 29.63
N SER A 222 -20.39 20.37 29.90
CA SER A 222 -20.52 21.44 28.89
C SER A 222 -19.17 22.00 28.40
N THR A 223 -18.15 21.97 29.25
CA THR A 223 -16.78 22.42 28.92
C THR A 223 -16.02 21.41 28.06
N GLN A 224 -16.38 20.12 28.14
CA GLN A 224 -15.70 19.05 27.40
C GLN A 224 -16.06 19.08 25.91
N VAL A 225 -17.34 19.33 25.59
CA VAL A 225 -17.83 19.44 24.20
C VAL A 225 -17.31 20.70 23.52
N ALA A 226 -17.26 21.83 24.24
CA ALA A 226 -16.72 23.08 23.71
C ALA A 226 -15.20 23.00 23.46
N ALA A 227 -14.45 22.40 24.39
CA ALA A 227 -13.01 22.18 24.22
C ALA A 227 -12.70 21.18 23.09
N ALA A 228 -13.51 20.12 22.93
CA ALA A 228 -13.36 19.16 21.84
C ALA A 228 -13.60 19.77 20.45
N LYS A 229 -14.57 20.68 20.32
CA LYS A 229 -14.81 21.43 19.09
C LYS A 229 -13.66 22.37 18.76
N GLN A 230 -13.13 23.09 19.75
CA GLN A 230 -12.00 23.99 19.55
C GLN A 230 -10.71 23.24 19.18
N GLU A 231 -10.52 22.05 19.71
CA GLU A 231 -9.35 21.21 19.44
C GLU A 231 -9.42 20.49 18.08
N LEU A 232 -10.62 20.08 17.62
CA LEU A 232 -10.81 19.58 16.25
C LEU A 232 -10.38 20.62 15.21
N GLU A 233 -10.69 21.89 15.47
CA GLU A 233 -10.28 23.01 14.62
C GLU A 233 -8.77 23.29 14.72
N GLU A 234 -8.15 23.16 15.90
CA GLU A 234 -6.69 23.28 16.03
C GLU A 234 -5.93 22.12 15.38
N LEU A 235 -6.46 20.89 15.43
CA LEU A 235 -5.88 19.71 14.78
C LEU A 235 -5.95 19.81 13.25
N LYS A 236 -7.04 20.34 12.70
CA LYS A 236 -7.14 20.68 11.27
C LYS A 236 -6.07 21.69 10.83
N ASN A 237 -5.67 22.59 11.74
CA ASN A 237 -4.79 23.72 11.44
C ASN A 237 -3.35 23.55 11.95
N SER A 238 -3.01 22.43 12.58
CA SER A 238 -1.66 22.22 13.12
C SER A 238 -0.70 21.74 12.03
N PRO A 239 0.36 22.49 11.69
CA PRO A 239 1.35 22.01 10.73
C PRO A 239 2.09 20.78 11.29
N LEU A 240 2.21 19.75 10.47
CA LEU A 240 3.06 18.57 10.72
C LEU A 240 4.52 19.04 10.87
N THR A 241 4.97 19.27 12.09
CA THR A 241 6.23 19.97 12.41
C THR A 241 7.46 19.07 12.43
N GLN A 242 7.35 17.81 12.02
CA GLN A 242 8.52 16.99 11.71
C GLN A 242 8.55 16.72 10.20
N LYS A 243 9.61 17.23 9.55
CA LYS A 243 9.95 16.91 8.16
C LYS A 243 10.21 15.41 8.07
N TYR A 244 9.15 14.65 7.79
CA TYR A 244 9.31 13.39 7.09
C TYR A 244 10.03 13.74 5.78
N THR A 245 11.22 13.17 5.58
CA THR A 245 11.87 13.19 4.27
C THR A 245 11.49 11.87 3.63
N PRO A 246 10.48 11.82 2.74
CA PRO A 246 10.23 10.61 1.98
C PRO A 246 11.53 10.34 1.21
N ALA A 247 12.03 9.11 1.31
CA ALA A 247 13.05 8.66 0.39
C ALA A 247 12.56 8.94 -1.05
N LYS A 248 13.44 9.48 -1.90
CA LYS A 248 13.19 9.45 -3.35
C LYS A 248 13.22 7.99 -3.75
N VAL A 249 12.05 7.37 -3.76
CA VAL A 249 11.87 6.03 -4.32
C VAL A 249 11.51 6.22 -5.78
N ASP A 250 12.43 5.87 -6.68
CA ASP A 250 12.06 5.52 -8.06
C ASP A 250 11.33 4.18 -8.00
N ILE A 251 10.03 4.25 -7.71
CA ILE A 251 9.14 3.09 -7.75
C ILE A 251 8.84 2.81 -9.22
N VAL A 252 9.51 1.84 -9.81
CA VAL A 252 8.92 1.12 -10.96
C VAL A 252 7.82 0.24 -10.37
N SER A 253 6.62 0.80 -10.30
CA SER A 253 5.45 0.19 -9.66
C SER A 253 4.89 -0.91 -10.55
N SER A 254 5.08 -2.16 -10.15
CA SER A 254 4.20 -3.26 -10.54
C SER A 254 3.00 -3.33 -9.56
N LEU A 255 2.25 -2.23 -9.46
CA LEU A 255 0.89 -2.28 -8.93
C LEU A 255 0.02 -2.94 -10.00
N LYS A 256 -0.87 -3.87 -9.63
CA LYS A 256 -1.75 -4.57 -10.57
C LYS A 256 -2.48 -3.56 -11.45
N PHE A 257 -2.05 -3.48 -12.70
CA PHE A 257 -2.60 -2.59 -13.72
C PHE A 257 -4.00 -3.06 -14.10
N SER A 258 -4.99 -2.18 -14.02
CA SER A 258 -6.15 -2.23 -14.90
C SER A 258 -5.75 -1.45 -16.14
N SER A 259 -5.35 -2.15 -17.21
CA SER A 259 -5.01 -1.55 -18.51
C SER A 259 -6.13 -0.64 -19.01
N ASP A 260 -7.37 -1.03 -18.73
CA ASP A 260 -8.55 -0.44 -19.36
C ASP A 260 -8.89 0.94 -18.77
N ALA A 261 -8.66 1.13 -17.46
CA ALA A 261 -8.86 2.43 -16.82
C ALA A 261 -7.75 3.44 -17.20
N GLU A 262 -6.50 2.98 -17.33
CA GLU A 262 -5.39 3.82 -17.79
C GLU A 262 -5.65 4.32 -19.21
N ASP A 263 -5.99 3.41 -20.13
CA ASP A 263 -6.28 3.74 -21.53
C ASP A 263 -7.46 4.70 -21.66
N ALA A 264 -8.54 4.49 -20.90
CA ALA A 264 -9.69 5.39 -20.89
C ALA A 264 -9.33 6.80 -20.38
N LEU A 265 -8.55 6.91 -19.30
CA LEU A 265 -8.14 8.18 -18.71
C LEU A 265 -7.16 8.95 -19.62
N VAL A 266 -6.24 8.24 -20.28
CA VAL A 266 -5.30 8.81 -21.25
C VAL A 266 -6.02 9.24 -22.53
N ALA A 267 -6.92 8.41 -23.06
CA ALA A 267 -7.75 8.76 -24.23
C ALA A 267 -8.66 9.96 -23.93
N ALA A 268 -9.16 10.06 -22.69
CA ALA A 268 -9.90 11.23 -22.22
C ALA A 268 -9.01 12.48 -22.03
N GLY A 269 -7.69 12.41 -22.23
CA GLY A 269 -6.77 13.54 -22.13
C GLY A 269 -6.63 14.11 -20.72
N LEU A 270 -6.83 13.29 -19.68
CA LEU A 270 -6.77 13.75 -18.30
C LEU A 270 -5.32 13.86 -17.80
N THR A 271 -4.96 15.05 -17.34
CA THR A 271 -3.60 15.38 -16.89
C THR A 271 -3.46 15.57 -15.37
N GLY A 272 -4.58 15.57 -14.65
CA GLY A 272 -4.62 15.79 -13.20
C GLY A 272 -3.81 14.74 -12.42
N LYS A 273 -3.19 15.16 -11.31
CA LYS A 273 -2.48 14.23 -10.42
C LYS A 273 -3.45 13.22 -9.78
N TYR A 274 -4.69 13.63 -9.51
CA TYR A 274 -5.73 12.80 -8.95
C TYR A 274 -6.98 12.89 -9.82
N VAL A 275 -7.62 11.75 -10.07
CA VAL A 275 -8.88 11.64 -10.80
C VAL A 275 -9.77 10.64 -10.07
N LEU A 276 -11.01 11.01 -9.76
CA LEU A 276 -12.01 10.04 -9.35
C LEU A 276 -12.52 9.34 -10.63
N TYR A 277 -12.32 8.05 -10.75
CA TYR A 277 -12.69 7.25 -11.92
C TYR A 277 -13.85 6.32 -11.57
N TYR A 278 -14.92 6.36 -12.37
CA TYR A 278 -16.01 5.40 -12.30
C TYR A 278 -16.12 4.65 -13.61
N ASP A 279 -16.15 3.32 -13.53
CA ASP A 279 -16.43 2.42 -14.65
C ASP A 279 -17.88 1.92 -14.53
N SER A 280 -18.74 2.42 -15.43
CA SER A 280 -20.15 2.03 -15.47
C SER A 280 -20.36 0.56 -15.85
N SER A 281 -19.40 -0.08 -16.52
CA SER A 281 -19.52 -1.48 -16.94
C SER A 281 -19.25 -2.46 -15.80
N SER A 282 -18.33 -2.12 -14.90
CA SER A 282 -17.96 -2.94 -13.75
C SER A 282 -18.52 -2.43 -12.42
N ASN A 283 -19.24 -1.31 -12.44
CA ASN A 283 -19.80 -0.62 -11.27
C ASN A 283 -18.74 -0.29 -10.19
N ASN A 284 -17.53 0.04 -10.62
CA ASN A 284 -16.41 0.29 -9.73
C ASN A 284 -16.00 1.76 -9.77
N LEU A 285 -15.87 2.36 -8.59
CA LEU A 285 -15.39 3.72 -8.37
C LEU A 285 -14.02 3.67 -7.70
N ALA A 286 -13.03 4.46 -8.15
CA ALA A 286 -11.72 4.51 -7.52
C ALA A 286 -11.10 5.90 -7.59
N LEU A 287 -10.39 6.31 -6.54
CA LEU A 287 -9.50 7.46 -6.60
C LEU A 287 -8.20 7.02 -7.27
N MET A 288 -7.97 7.53 -8.47
CA MET A 288 -6.80 7.24 -9.29
C MET A 288 -5.73 8.29 -9.08
N THR A 289 -4.53 7.86 -8.70
CA THR A 289 -3.35 8.71 -8.57
C THR A 289 -2.43 8.53 -9.77
N LYS A 290 -2.05 9.64 -10.39
CA LYS A 290 -1.07 9.66 -11.47
C LYS A 290 0.34 9.50 -10.91
N THR A 291 0.99 8.38 -11.25
CA THR A 291 2.38 8.08 -10.92
C THR A 291 3.16 7.91 -12.23
N GLY A 292 4.02 8.88 -12.54
CA GLY A 292 4.63 8.99 -13.87
C GLY A 292 3.58 9.31 -14.95
N ASN A 293 3.50 8.47 -15.99
CA ASN A 293 2.52 8.60 -17.08
C ASN A 293 1.25 7.76 -16.86
N LYS A 294 1.12 7.08 -15.72
CA LYS A 294 0.08 6.08 -15.48
C LYS A 294 -0.81 6.46 -14.31
N TYR A 295 -2.06 6.02 -14.35
CA TYR A 295 -3.00 6.15 -13.24
C TYR A 295 -3.11 4.83 -12.47
N VAL A 296 -3.10 4.91 -11.14
CA VAL A 296 -3.19 3.74 -10.26
C VAL A 296 -4.21 4.01 -9.15
N ALA A 297 -5.07 3.04 -8.86
CA ALA A 297 -6.04 3.15 -7.76
C ALA A 297 -5.31 3.25 -6.41
N GLN A 298 -5.64 4.26 -5.62
CA GLN A 298 -4.94 4.57 -4.38
C GLN A 298 -5.24 3.54 -3.27
N ASP A 299 -6.52 3.22 -3.07
CA ASP A 299 -6.99 2.33 -1.99
C ASP A 299 -7.96 1.25 -2.51
N GLY A 300 -7.81 0.87 -3.78
CA GLY A 300 -8.64 -0.15 -4.45
C GLY A 300 -9.90 0.42 -5.10
N TYR A 301 -10.89 -0.45 -5.32
CA TYR A 301 -12.16 -0.11 -5.97
C TYR A 301 -13.31 -0.16 -4.95
N ILE A 302 -14.14 0.88 -4.98
CA ILE A 302 -15.40 1.02 -4.27
C ILE A 302 -16.51 0.46 -5.16
N ASN A 303 -17.32 -0.43 -4.61
CA ASN A 303 -18.49 -0.94 -5.31
C ASN A 303 -19.62 0.10 -5.31
N VAL A 304 -20.10 0.45 -6.49
CA VAL A 304 -21.24 1.35 -6.68
C VAL A 304 -22.52 0.52 -6.71
N THR A 305 -23.41 0.78 -5.74
CA THR A 305 -24.67 0.05 -5.59
C THR A 305 -25.68 0.44 -6.67
N SER A 306 -25.72 1.72 -7.03
CA SER A 306 -26.51 2.23 -8.14
C SER A 306 -25.90 3.52 -8.68
N SER A 307 -26.03 3.75 -9.98
CA SER A 307 -25.60 5.00 -10.62
C SER A 307 -26.57 5.39 -11.71
N LYS A 308 -26.98 6.65 -11.71
CA LYS A 308 -27.68 7.32 -12.82
C LYS A 308 -26.82 8.43 -13.43
N VAL A 309 -25.52 8.43 -13.14
CA VAL A 309 -24.58 9.44 -13.62
C VAL A 309 -24.21 9.14 -15.07
N SER A 310 -24.38 10.12 -15.95
CA SER A 310 -24.03 9.98 -17.36
C SER A 310 -22.51 9.92 -17.57
N LYS A 311 -22.09 9.32 -18.69
CA LYS A 311 -20.68 9.33 -19.11
C LYS A 311 -20.21 10.75 -19.37
N GLY A 312 -19.03 11.09 -18.86
CA GLY A 312 -18.52 12.46 -18.99
C GLY A 312 -17.48 12.85 -17.95
N LYS A 313 -17.12 14.13 -17.98
CA LYS A 313 -16.19 14.77 -17.05
C LYS A 313 -16.96 15.74 -16.17
N TYR A 314 -16.80 15.55 -14.87
CA TYR A 314 -17.36 16.40 -13.83
C TYR A 314 -16.23 16.92 -12.96
N THR A 315 -16.51 17.99 -12.22
CA THR A 315 -15.59 18.49 -11.20
C THR A 315 -16.23 18.25 -9.84
N ILE A 316 -15.45 17.72 -8.89
CA ILE A 316 -15.87 17.67 -7.49
C ILE A 316 -15.91 19.10 -6.95
N LYS A 317 -17.11 19.62 -6.74
CA LYS A 317 -17.31 21.00 -6.30
C LYS A 317 -17.23 21.12 -4.79
N ARG A 318 -17.79 20.15 -4.04
CA ARG A 318 -17.84 20.22 -2.58
C ARG A 318 -17.96 18.85 -1.92
N LEU A 319 -17.36 18.73 -0.73
CA LEU A 319 -17.65 17.64 0.20
C LEU A 319 -18.75 18.14 1.16
N VAL A 320 -19.96 17.63 0.99
CA VAL A 320 -21.14 18.17 1.66
C VAL A 320 -21.22 17.63 3.08
N SER A 321 -21.42 18.54 4.03
CA SER A 321 -21.84 18.28 5.40
C SER A 321 -22.92 19.32 5.70
N ALA A 322 -24.12 19.08 5.15
CA ALA A 322 -25.14 20.12 4.99
C ALA A 322 -25.70 20.60 6.34
N GLY A 323 -25.75 21.92 6.51
CA GLY A 323 -26.56 22.58 7.51
C GLY A 323 -28.05 22.57 7.14
N SER A 324 -28.89 22.98 8.10
CA SER A 324 -30.35 23.04 7.93
C SER A 324 -30.82 24.08 6.90
N ASN A 325 -29.98 25.04 6.53
CA ASN A 325 -30.26 26.06 5.52
C ASN A 325 -29.20 26.04 4.40
N ASP A 326 -28.57 24.90 4.13
CA ASP A 326 -27.69 24.80 2.98
C ASP A 326 -28.51 24.55 1.70
N ALA A 327 -28.08 25.17 0.61
CA ALA A 327 -28.80 25.13 -0.66
C ALA A 327 -27.85 25.11 -1.87
N ILE A 328 -28.34 24.66 -3.02
CA ILE A 328 -27.68 24.80 -4.32
C ILE A 328 -28.61 25.52 -5.29
N VAL A 329 -28.08 26.48 -6.04
CA VAL A 329 -28.80 27.13 -7.14
C VAL A 329 -28.96 26.12 -8.28
N THR A 330 -30.19 25.83 -8.66
CA THR A 330 -30.54 24.83 -9.68
C THR A 330 -31.15 25.45 -10.93
N ASP A 331 -31.39 26.76 -10.96
CA ASP A 331 -31.81 27.45 -12.17
C ASP A 331 -30.72 27.43 -13.24
N SER A 332 -30.94 26.60 -14.26
CA SER A 332 -30.02 26.44 -15.40
C SER A 332 -29.85 27.70 -16.27
N ASN A 333 -30.73 28.70 -16.14
CA ASN A 333 -30.62 29.96 -16.87
C ASN A 333 -29.86 31.05 -16.08
N SER A 334 -29.49 30.76 -14.83
CA SER A 334 -28.72 31.67 -13.97
C SER A 334 -27.22 31.45 -14.15
N ASP A 335 -26.44 32.54 -14.16
CA ASP A 335 -24.97 32.49 -14.10
C ASP A 335 -24.45 31.82 -12.81
N SER A 336 -25.30 31.76 -11.78
CA SER A 336 -25.03 31.10 -10.50
C SER A 336 -25.41 29.62 -10.47
N PHE A 337 -25.78 29.00 -11.59
CA PHE A 337 -26.12 27.58 -11.65
C PHE A 337 -25.04 26.69 -11.00
N GLY A 338 -25.48 25.81 -10.10
CA GLY A 338 -24.61 24.89 -9.35
C GLY A 338 -23.82 25.55 -8.22
N GLN A 339 -24.06 26.83 -7.90
CA GLN A 339 -23.47 27.50 -6.75
C GLN A 339 -24.02 26.91 -5.45
N TYR A 340 -23.13 26.46 -4.56
CA TYR A 340 -23.49 25.99 -3.22
C TYR A 340 -23.47 27.16 -2.23
N ILE A 341 -24.56 27.35 -1.52
CA ILE A 341 -24.74 28.40 -0.52
C ILE A 341 -24.85 27.75 0.86
N THR A 342 -24.01 28.19 1.79
CA THR A 342 -23.98 27.66 3.16
C THR A 342 -24.82 28.56 4.05
N ASN A 343 -25.76 28.00 4.81
CA ASN A 343 -26.71 28.75 5.65
C ASN A 343 -27.40 29.91 4.90
N ALA A 344 -27.92 29.64 3.71
CA ALA A 344 -28.57 30.63 2.87
C ALA A 344 -29.70 31.36 3.61
N THR A 345 -29.69 32.68 3.50
CA THR A 345 -30.75 33.59 3.94
C THR A 345 -31.47 34.18 2.72
N ASP A 346 -32.62 34.83 2.95
CA ASP A 346 -33.37 35.50 1.87
C ASP A 346 -32.54 36.62 1.22
N ASP A 347 -31.66 37.29 1.98
CA ASP A 347 -30.74 38.31 1.49
C ASP A 347 -29.66 37.69 0.58
N ASP A 348 -29.03 36.57 0.98
CA ASP A 348 -28.01 35.86 0.17
C ASP A 348 -28.56 35.40 -1.19
N LEU A 349 -29.85 35.03 -1.22
CA LEU A 349 -30.53 34.57 -2.42
C LEU A 349 -30.96 35.75 -3.30
N SER A 350 -31.42 36.84 -2.70
CA SER A 350 -31.77 38.07 -3.40
C SER A 350 -30.56 38.71 -4.10
N GLU A 351 -29.35 38.60 -3.53
CA GLU A 351 -28.10 39.04 -4.17
C GLU A 351 -27.74 38.23 -5.44
N LEU A 352 -28.33 37.05 -5.62
CA LEU A 352 -28.17 36.19 -6.78
C LEU A 352 -29.35 36.29 -7.77
N ASP A 353 -30.18 37.31 -7.63
CA ASP A 353 -31.45 37.52 -8.36
C ASP A 353 -32.46 36.36 -8.16
N ILE A 354 -32.36 35.62 -7.05
CA ILE A 354 -33.28 34.54 -6.71
C ILE A 354 -34.37 35.08 -5.79
N SER A 355 -35.58 35.24 -6.34
CA SER A 355 -36.80 35.51 -5.59
C SER A 355 -37.63 34.22 -5.46
N ASP A 356 -38.39 34.08 -4.37
CA ASP A 356 -39.22 32.89 -4.08
C ASP A 356 -38.43 31.57 -4.05
N ALA A 357 -37.38 31.52 -3.23
CA ALA A 357 -36.49 30.36 -3.08
C ALA A 357 -37.11 29.16 -2.35
N ASP A 358 -38.42 28.94 -2.49
CA ASP A 358 -39.05 27.71 -2.00
C ASP A 358 -38.65 26.52 -2.89
N ASN A 359 -38.48 25.36 -2.26
CA ASN A 359 -38.34 24.11 -3.00
C ASN A 359 -39.67 23.85 -3.72
N THR A 360 -39.71 24.03 -5.04
CA THR A 360 -40.85 23.60 -5.86
C THR A 360 -41.13 22.10 -5.69
N THR A 361 -40.10 21.30 -5.37
CA THR A 361 -40.22 19.87 -5.04
C THR A 361 -39.16 19.43 -3.99
N ALA A 362 -39.36 18.24 -3.39
CA ALA A 362 -38.34 17.60 -2.56
C ALA A 362 -37.25 16.89 -3.38
N ASP A 363 -37.48 16.68 -4.68
CA ASP A 363 -36.55 16.02 -5.59
C ASP A 363 -35.59 17.04 -6.18
N PHE A 364 -34.28 16.83 -5.97
CA PHE A 364 -33.27 17.77 -6.40
C PHE A 364 -33.21 18.00 -7.91
N ASN A 365 -33.70 17.04 -8.71
CA ASN A 365 -33.63 17.15 -10.17
C ASN A 365 -34.73 18.02 -10.76
N SER A 366 -35.78 18.28 -9.98
CA SER A 366 -36.94 19.08 -10.40
C SER A 366 -37.10 20.36 -9.58
N ALA A 367 -36.26 20.56 -8.55
CA ALA A 367 -36.27 21.77 -7.75
C ALA A 367 -35.74 22.95 -8.57
N THR A 368 -36.55 23.98 -8.71
CA THR A 368 -36.19 25.31 -9.23
C THR A 368 -36.79 26.39 -8.33
N PRO A 369 -36.11 27.54 -8.10
CA PRO A 369 -34.77 27.91 -8.59
C PRO A 369 -33.61 27.41 -7.71
N VAL A 370 -33.92 26.84 -6.54
CA VAL A 370 -32.95 26.37 -5.53
C VAL A 370 -33.32 24.97 -5.05
N PHE A 371 -32.30 24.21 -4.65
CA PHE A 371 -32.44 22.93 -3.96
C PHE A 371 -31.96 23.02 -2.50
N TRP A 372 -32.88 22.83 -1.54
CA TRP A 372 -32.57 22.76 -0.12
C TRP A 372 -32.19 21.34 0.36
N PHE A 373 -31.06 21.23 1.06
CA PHE A 373 -30.60 19.95 1.63
C PHE A 373 -31.47 19.45 2.80
N LYS A 374 -32.15 20.33 3.53
CA LYS A 374 -32.96 20.00 4.71
C LYS A 374 -34.08 18.98 4.44
N ASN A 375 -34.50 18.86 3.18
CA ASN A 375 -35.55 17.95 2.75
C ASN A 375 -35.02 16.59 2.28
N ASN A 376 -33.71 16.38 2.25
CA ASN A 376 -33.05 15.22 1.64
C ASN A 376 -31.93 14.67 2.53
N SER A 377 -32.30 13.89 3.53
CA SER A 377 -31.38 13.35 4.54
C SER A 377 -30.19 12.58 3.94
N ASP A 378 -30.41 11.84 2.85
CA ASP A 378 -29.37 11.05 2.18
C ASP A 378 -28.26 11.92 1.56
N LEU A 379 -28.54 13.20 1.27
CA LEU A 379 -27.59 14.13 0.67
C LEU A 379 -26.86 15.00 1.70
N THR A 380 -27.28 14.97 2.96
CA THR A 380 -26.67 15.78 4.05
C THR A 380 -25.20 15.45 4.27
N SER A 381 -24.79 14.21 3.98
CA SER A 381 -23.39 13.81 3.86
C SER A 381 -23.19 13.18 2.49
N SER A 382 -22.66 13.96 1.55
CA SER A 382 -22.45 13.53 0.17
C SER A 382 -21.22 14.20 -0.45
N ILE A 383 -20.88 13.84 -1.68
CA ILE A 383 -19.90 14.53 -2.53
C ILE A 383 -20.67 15.15 -3.68
N TYR A 384 -20.65 16.48 -3.75
CA TYR A 384 -21.28 17.25 -4.82
C TYR A 384 -20.30 17.39 -5.99
N PHE A 385 -20.75 16.98 -7.18
CA PHE A 385 -20.05 17.17 -8.44
C PHE A 385 -20.92 17.90 -9.45
N ALA A 386 -20.28 18.62 -10.36
CA ALA A 386 -20.98 19.29 -11.44
C ALA A 386 -20.17 19.35 -12.73
N SER A 387 -20.88 19.38 -13.85
CA SER A 387 -20.42 19.93 -15.13
C SER A 387 -21.08 21.31 -15.30
N GLY A 388 -20.66 22.11 -16.28
CA GLY A 388 -21.28 23.42 -16.53
C GLY A 388 -22.80 23.38 -16.75
N GLU A 389 -23.36 22.20 -17.03
CA GLU A 389 -24.78 22.01 -17.39
C GLU A 389 -25.50 20.98 -16.50
N SER A 390 -24.81 20.35 -15.54
CA SER A 390 -25.40 19.27 -14.74
C SER A 390 -24.83 19.20 -13.34
N ILE A 391 -25.67 19.01 -12.34
CA ILE A 391 -25.29 18.77 -10.95
C ILE A 391 -25.57 17.33 -10.54
N GLY A 392 -24.78 16.76 -9.65
CA GLY A 392 -24.99 15.41 -9.16
C GLY A 392 -24.28 15.13 -7.84
N PHE A 393 -24.61 13.99 -7.25
CA PHE A 393 -24.15 13.62 -5.91
C PHE A 393 -23.67 12.18 -5.83
N ILE A 394 -22.57 11.97 -5.12
CA ILE A 394 -22.18 10.65 -4.60
C ILE A 394 -22.61 10.60 -3.14
N TYR A 395 -23.47 9.66 -2.78
CA TYR A 395 -24.12 9.63 -1.47
C TYR A 395 -24.33 8.21 -0.96
N ALA A 396 -24.74 8.11 0.30
CA ALA A 396 -25.14 6.87 0.94
C ALA A 396 -26.56 7.04 1.46
N GLY A 397 -27.42 6.06 1.21
CA GLY A 397 -28.85 6.18 1.50
C GLY A 397 -29.66 5.16 0.71
N GLY A 398 -30.98 5.16 0.87
CA GLY A 398 -31.89 4.25 0.15
C GLY A 398 -32.59 4.90 -1.04
N SER A 399 -32.57 6.22 -1.14
CA SER A 399 -33.26 6.98 -2.17
C SER A 399 -32.48 6.92 -3.49
N SER A 400 -33.17 6.83 -4.62
CA SER A 400 -32.56 6.91 -5.94
C SER A 400 -32.81 8.29 -6.53
N TYR A 401 -31.74 9.02 -6.85
CA TYR A 401 -31.86 10.32 -7.48
C TYR A 401 -31.22 10.33 -8.88
N ASP A 402 -31.78 11.11 -9.81
CA ASP A 402 -31.18 11.27 -11.14
C ASP A 402 -29.84 12.01 -11.04
N ASN A 403 -28.89 11.64 -11.91
CA ASN A 403 -27.48 12.03 -11.78
C ASN A 403 -26.86 11.77 -10.39
N GLY A 404 -27.41 10.79 -9.67
CA GLY A 404 -26.94 10.32 -8.37
C GLY A 404 -26.12 9.03 -8.47
N MET A 405 -25.15 8.88 -7.58
CA MET A 405 -24.34 7.67 -7.40
C MET A 405 -24.41 7.22 -5.95
N GLN A 406 -24.87 5.99 -5.73
CA GLN A 406 -25.04 5.40 -4.42
C GLN A 406 -23.90 4.45 -4.10
N ILE A 407 -23.22 4.69 -2.98
CA ILE A 407 -22.18 3.82 -2.41
C ILE A 407 -22.49 3.52 -0.94
N SER A 408 -21.73 2.63 -0.32
CA SER A 408 -21.91 2.35 1.11
C SER A 408 -21.51 3.56 1.97
N SER A 409 -22.12 3.72 3.14
CA SER A 409 -21.78 4.83 4.06
C SER A 409 -20.33 4.77 4.53
N SER A 410 -19.75 3.57 4.70
CA SER A 410 -18.34 3.40 5.03
C SER A 410 -17.43 3.86 3.89
N ASP A 411 -17.75 3.48 2.65
CA ASP A 411 -16.94 3.87 1.49
C ASP A 411 -17.04 5.36 1.21
N LEU A 412 -18.22 5.96 1.40
CA LEU A 412 -18.40 7.41 1.29
C LEU A 412 -17.59 8.17 2.32
N SER A 413 -17.54 7.68 3.56
CA SER A 413 -16.73 8.31 4.61
C SER A 413 -15.24 8.23 4.29
N SER A 414 -14.76 7.07 3.82
CA SER A 414 -13.36 6.89 3.40
C SER A 414 -13.02 7.77 2.20
N LEU A 415 -13.86 7.75 1.16
CA LEU A 415 -13.68 8.55 -0.05
C LEU A 415 -13.64 10.04 0.27
N LYS A 416 -14.55 10.55 1.13
CA LYS A 416 -14.53 11.95 1.58
C LYS A 416 -13.27 12.35 2.34
N SER A 417 -12.56 11.39 2.96
CA SER A 417 -11.31 11.66 3.67
C SER A 417 -10.08 11.73 2.74
N GLU A 418 -10.19 11.15 1.54
CA GLU A 418 -9.09 11.04 0.57
C GLU A 418 -9.22 12.01 -0.61
N ILE A 419 -10.46 12.36 -0.97
CA ILE A 419 -10.78 13.20 -2.12
C ILE A 419 -10.73 14.69 -1.74
N SER A 420 -10.27 15.55 -2.65
CA SER A 420 -10.31 17.00 -2.49
C SER A 420 -11.28 17.66 -3.47
N THR A 421 -11.72 18.87 -3.17
CA THR A 421 -12.45 19.70 -4.15
C THR A 421 -11.54 20.05 -5.32
N GLY A 422 -12.15 20.31 -6.48
CA GLY A 422 -11.45 20.66 -7.72
C GLY A 422 -10.89 19.48 -8.50
N ILE A 423 -10.91 18.25 -7.96
CA ILE A 423 -10.48 17.09 -8.75
C ILE A 423 -11.50 16.74 -9.83
N THR A 424 -11.01 16.16 -10.92
CA THR A 424 -11.89 15.63 -11.98
C THR A 424 -12.53 14.33 -11.53
N PHE A 425 -13.83 14.23 -11.70
CA PHE A 425 -14.58 12.99 -11.66
C PHE A 425 -14.91 12.56 -13.08
N TYR A 426 -14.38 11.42 -13.51
CA TYR A 426 -14.57 10.87 -14.84
C TYR A 426 -15.42 9.62 -14.78
N VAL A 427 -16.51 9.63 -15.56
CA VAL A 427 -17.44 8.50 -15.70
C VAL A 427 -17.23 7.89 -17.08
N ASN A 428 -16.75 6.65 -17.08
CA ASN A 428 -16.47 5.85 -18.27
C ASN A 428 -17.62 4.91 -18.62
#